data_AF-A0A7S0XF88-F1
#
_entry.id   AF-A0A7S0XF88-F1
#
_cell.length_a   1.000
_cell.length_b   1.000
_cell.length_c   1.000
_cell.angle_alpha   90.00
_cell.angle_beta   90.00
_cell.angle_gamma   90.00
#
_symmetry.space_group_name_H-M   'P 1'
#
loop_
_entity.id
_entity.type
_entity.pdbx_description
1 polymer ?
#
loop_
_entity_poly.entity_id
_entity_poly.type
_entity_poly.pdbx_seq_one_letter_code
_entity_poly.pdbx_strand_id
1 'polypeptide(L)'
;LLYIKMDPMWLAMSKFRRAKYDECIVLCDEILNQQPGDQSAWFLKCKAVIKQNYIDDIELDEEGVAELLLDENAIASVPRPGTSLNTPQTSSKGSGYDQSLRPVTQSGRPVTGFTRPSSSRPISGSSNVRDALQSSRGATSRPM
;
A
#
# COMPACT_ATOMS: atom_id res chain seq x y z
N LEU A 1 1.01 -0.04 54.36
CA LEU A 1 1.61 0.04 53.00
C LEU A 1 0.48 0.20 52.01
N LEU A 2 0.27 1.40 51.47
CA LEU A 2 -0.71 1.62 50.41
C LEU A 2 -0.12 1.04 49.11
N TYR A 3 -0.75 0.00 48.58
CA TYR A 3 -0.42 -0.55 47.28
C TYR A 3 -0.76 0.51 46.21
N ILE A 4 0.26 1.13 45.63
CA ILE A 4 0.09 2.08 44.52
C ILE A 4 -0.19 1.26 43.27
N LYS A 5 -1.47 1.15 42.92
CA LYS A 5 -1.91 0.53 41.66
C LYS A 5 -1.51 1.45 40.52
N MET A 6 -0.77 0.93 39.54
CA MET A 6 -0.42 1.67 38.33
C MET A 6 -1.69 2.07 37.57
N ASP A 7 -1.76 3.29 37.07
CA ASP A 7 -2.90 3.78 36.29
C ASP A 7 -3.03 2.99 34.97
N PRO A 8 -4.17 2.32 34.71
CA PRO A 8 -4.36 1.53 33.50
C PRO A 8 -4.29 2.38 32.23
N MET A 9 -4.75 3.62 32.26
CA MET A 9 -4.74 4.50 31.09
C MET A 9 -3.30 4.89 30.71
N TRP A 10 -2.48 5.23 31.69
CA TRP A 10 -1.04 5.44 31.48
C TRP A 10 -0.35 4.19 30.90
N LEU A 11 -0.67 3.00 31.41
CA LEU A 11 -0.10 1.76 30.91
C LEU A 11 -0.50 1.50 29.45
N ALA A 12 -1.77 1.68 29.09
CA ALA A 12 -2.26 1.56 27.71
C ALA A 12 -1.51 2.52 26.78
N MET A 13 -1.39 3.79 27.18
CA MET A 13 -0.66 4.80 26.41
C MET A 13 0.82 4.45 26.24
N SER A 14 1.46 3.89 27.28
CA SER A 14 2.83 3.38 27.21
C SER A 14 2.97 2.21 26.24
N LYS A 15 1.99 1.31 26.17
CA LYS A 15 1.97 0.20 25.19
C LYS A 15 1.80 0.71 23.77
N PHE A 16 0.88 1.65 23.55
CA PHE A 16 0.69 2.31 22.26
C PHE A 16 1.98 2.95 21.72
N ARG A 17 2.71 3.70 22.55
CA ARG A 17 3.97 4.35 22.15
C ARG A 17 5.08 3.36 21.76
N ARG A 18 5.02 2.13 22.26
CA ARG A 18 5.97 1.05 21.94
C ARG A 18 5.50 0.15 20.79
N ALA A 19 4.48 0.59 20.05
CA ALA A 19 3.84 -0.17 18.97
C ALA A 19 3.27 -1.54 19.40
N LYS A 20 2.95 -1.70 20.70
CA LYS A 20 2.28 -2.89 21.23
C LYS A 20 0.76 -2.68 21.14
N TYR A 21 0.22 -2.70 19.93
CA TYR A 21 -1.16 -2.33 19.67
C TYR A 21 -2.18 -3.32 20.25
N ASP A 22 -1.94 -4.63 20.13
CA ASP A 22 -2.82 -5.65 20.71
C ASP A 22 -2.98 -5.51 22.23
N GLU A 23 -1.85 -5.38 22.94
CA GLU A 23 -1.84 -5.20 24.40
C GLU A 23 -2.52 -3.87 24.80
N CYS A 24 -2.37 -2.82 23.99
CA CYS A 24 -3.06 -1.54 24.21
C CYS A 24 -4.58 -1.68 24.05
N ILE A 25 -5.05 -2.41 23.01
CA ILE A 25 -6.47 -2.61 22.74
C ILE A 25 -7.13 -3.37 23.88
N VAL A 26 -6.49 -4.44 24.39
CA VAL A 26 -6.99 -5.22 25.54
C VAL A 26 -7.13 -4.33 26.79
N LEU A 27 -6.12 -3.51 27.10
CA LEU A 27 -6.20 -2.61 28.25
C LEU A 27 -7.28 -1.54 28.08
N CYS A 28 -7.45 -0.99 26.87
CA CYS A 28 -8.53 -0.06 26.58
C CYS A 28 -9.91 -0.73 26.74
N ASP A 29 -10.05 -2.00 26.35
CA ASP A 29 -11.28 -2.76 26.59
C ASP A 29 -11.58 -2.98 28.06
N GLU A 30 -10.56 -3.29 28.88
CA GLU A 30 -10.72 -3.37 30.33
C GLU A 30 -11.18 -2.04 30.95
N ILE A 31 -10.64 -0.91 30.49
CA ILE A 31 -11.04 0.44 30.95
C ILE A 31 -12.48 0.75 30.54
N LEU A 32 -12.84 0.50 29.27
CA LEU A 32 -14.18 0.77 28.76
C LEU A 32 -15.26 -0.13 29.38
N ASN A 33 -14.92 -1.36 29.75
CA ASN A 33 -15.80 -2.25 30.49
C ASN A 33 -16.13 -1.72 31.90
N GLN A 34 -15.19 -1.00 32.54
CA GLN A 34 -15.42 -0.36 33.84
C GLN A 34 -16.13 0.99 33.71
N GLN A 35 -15.73 1.80 32.74
CA GLN A 35 -16.30 3.12 32.46
C GLN A 35 -16.59 3.28 30.96
N PRO A 36 -17.81 2.94 30.50
CA PRO A 36 -18.17 3.03 29.08
C PRO A 36 -18.09 4.44 28.48
N GLY A 37 -18.16 5.49 29.32
CA GLY A 37 -18.10 6.89 28.91
C GLY A 37 -16.69 7.49 28.83
N ASP A 38 -15.62 6.70 29.02
CA ASP A 38 -14.26 7.21 28.90
C ASP A 38 -13.85 7.42 27.44
N GLN A 39 -13.98 8.67 26.98
CA GLN A 39 -13.61 9.09 25.62
C GLN A 39 -12.12 8.90 25.33
N SER A 40 -11.27 8.97 26.36
CA SER A 40 -9.82 8.91 26.19
C SER A 40 -9.37 7.47 25.86
N ALA A 41 -9.90 6.48 26.57
CA ALA A 41 -9.68 5.06 26.30
C ALA A 41 -10.27 4.64 24.95
N TRP A 42 -11.46 5.16 24.61
CA TRP A 42 -12.09 4.89 23.31
C TRP A 42 -11.24 5.41 22.14
N PHE A 43 -10.82 6.67 22.21
CA PHE A 43 -9.97 7.26 21.16
C PHE A 43 -8.63 6.52 21.02
N LEU A 44 -8.00 6.16 22.15
CA LEU A 44 -6.75 5.42 22.14
C LEU A 44 -6.91 4.04 21.50
N LYS A 45 -8.01 3.33 21.79
CA LYS A 45 -8.35 2.06 21.15
C LYS A 45 -8.48 2.19 19.64
N CYS A 46 -9.29 3.15 19.16
CA CYS A 46 -9.45 3.40 17.73
C CYS A 46 -8.11 3.69 17.04
N LYS A 47 -7.27 4.49 17.68
CA LYS A 47 -5.95 4.82 17.16
C LYS A 47 -5.02 3.60 17.10
N ALA A 48 -5.08 2.71 18.08
CA ALA A 48 -4.32 1.46 18.10
C ALA A 48 -4.76 0.52 16.96
N VAL A 49 -6.08 0.36 16.76
CA VAL A 49 -6.63 -0.46 15.66
C VAL A 49 -6.21 0.07 14.29
N ILE A 50 -6.29 1.38 14.06
CA ILE A 50 -5.84 1.99 12.80
C ILE A 50 -4.34 1.75 12.60
N LYS A 51 -3.52 1.92 13.65
CA LYS A 51 -2.07 1.76 13.55
C LYS A 51 -1.63 0.31 13.36
N GLN A 52 -2.38 -0.66 13.86
CA GLN A 52 -2.13 -2.08 13.63
C GLN A 52 -2.21 -2.45 12.14
N ASN A 53 -3.14 -1.82 11.42
CA ASN A 53 -3.42 -2.10 10.01
C ASN A 53 -2.99 -0.93 9.10
N TYR A 54 -2.13 -0.03 9.60
CA TYR A 54 -1.72 1.14 8.84
C TYR A 54 -0.80 0.71 7.71
N ILE A 55 -1.20 1.03 6.49
CA ILE A 55 -0.42 0.89 5.27
C ILE A 55 -0.22 2.30 4.73
N ASP A 56 1.00 2.59 4.26
CA ASP A 56 1.32 3.87 3.65
C ASP A 56 0.54 3.99 2.32
N ASP A 57 -0.26 5.06 2.19
CA ASP A 57 -1.08 5.31 1.01
C ASP A 57 -0.22 5.58 -0.23
N ILE A 58 0.99 6.12 -0.03
CA ILE A 58 1.96 6.34 -1.11
C ILE A 58 2.47 5.01 -1.68
N GLU A 59 2.59 3.97 -0.85
CA GLU A 59 3.01 2.64 -1.32
C GLU A 59 1.87 1.84 -1.95
N LEU A 60 0.62 2.23 -1.68
CA LEU A 60 -0.60 1.62 -2.19
C LEU A 60 -1.07 2.27 -3.52
N ASP A 61 -0.16 2.79 -4.34
CA ASP A 61 -0.48 3.25 -5.70
C ASP A 61 -0.61 2.02 -6.63
N GLU A 62 -1.78 1.37 -6.63
CA GLU A 62 -2.11 0.23 -7.50
C GLU A 62 -3.02 0.67 -8.66
N GLU A 63 -2.44 0.76 -9.86
CA GLU A 63 -3.15 1.16 -11.08
C GLU A 63 -3.90 -0.05 -11.67
N GLY A 64 -5.23 -0.03 -11.60
CA GLY A 64 -6.09 -1.10 -12.09
C GLY A 64 -6.21 -1.10 -13.61
N VAL A 65 -6.67 -2.21 -14.20
CA VAL A 65 -6.86 -2.27 -15.67
C VAL A 65 -8.01 -1.42 -16.20
N ALA A 66 -9.01 -1.13 -15.38
CA ALA A 66 -10.05 -0.18 -15.74
C ALA A 66 -9.47 1.23 -15.88
N GLU A 67 -8.64 1.64 -14.93
CA GLU A 67 -7.94 2.93 -14.96
C GLU A 67 -7.00 2.99 -16.18
N LEU A 68 -6.16 1.97 -16.38
CA LEU A 68 -5.22 1.93 -17.49
C LEU A 68 -5.87 1.97 -18.90
N LEU A 69 -7.06 1.38 -19.06
CA LEU A 69 -7.70 1.22 -20.38
C LEU A 69 -8.83 2.22 -20.64
N LEU A 70 -9.54 2.66 -19.61
CA LEU A 70 -10.75 3.48 -19.73
C LEU A 70 -10.54 4.91 -19.22
N ASP A 71 -9.52 5.16 -18.40
CA ASP A 71 -9.24 6.48 -17.86
C ASP A 71 -8.26 7.24 -18.77
N GLU A 72 -8.79 8.20 -19.53
CA GLU A 72 -8.01 9.05 -20.42
C GLU A 72 -7.71 10.40 -19.77
N ASN A 73 -6.74 10.41 -18.85
CA ASN A 73 -6.25 11.64 -18.20
C ASN A 73 -5.13 12.35 -18.98
N ALA A 74 -4.56 11.71 -20.01
CA ALA A 74 -3.46 12.27 -20.80
C ALA A 74 -3.97 13.24 -21.88
N ILE A 75 -3.51 14.49 -21.86
CA ILE A 75 -3.91 15.52 -22.84
C ILE A 75 -3.40 15.19 -24.25
N ALA A 76 -2.18 14.66 -24.36
CA ALA A 76 -1.54 14.36 -25.63
C ALA A 76 -1.67 12.88 -25.97
N SER A 77 -2.35 12.56 -27.07
CA SER A 77 -2.44 11.19 -27.60
C SER A 77 -1.12 10.69 -28.19
N VAL A 78 -0.31 11.58 -28.76
CA VAL A 78 1.01 11.27 -29.34
C VAL A 78 2.06 12.25 -28.82
N PRO A 79 2.53 12.08 -27.56
CA PRO A 79 3.57 12.93 -27.00
C PRO A 79 4.91 12.72 -27.72
N ARG A 80 5.74 13.76 -27.72
CA ARG A 80 7.11 13.66 -28.27
C ARG A 80 7.94 12.69 -27.43
N PRO A 81 8.92 11.98 -28.01
CA PRO A 81 9.83 11.12 -27.25
C PRO A 81 10.49 11.89 -26.09
N GLY A 82 10.45 11.30 -24.89
CA GLY A 82 11.01 11.92 -23.68
C GLY A 82 10.11 12.93 -22.97
N THR A 83 8.93 13.25 -23.50
CA THR A 83 7.96 14.15 -22.85
C THR A 83 6.76 13.43 -22.24
N SER A 84 6.80 12.09 -22.16
CA SER A 84 5.80 11.25 -21.49
C SER A 84 6.47 10.03 -20.86
N LEU A 85 5.83 9.48 -19.81
CA LEU A 85 6.26 8.23 -19.16
C LEU A 85 5.87 6.99 -19.97
N ASN A 86 4.84 7.09 -20.82
CA ASN A 86 4.48 6.07 -21.80
C ASN A 86 5.47 6.12 -22.96
N THR A 87 6.26 5.06 -23.10
CA THR A 87 7.23 4.93 -24.19
C THR A 87 6.63 4.03 -25.27
N PRO A 88 6.59 4.48 -26.54
CA PRO A 88 6.14 3.62 -27.62
C PRO A 88 7.10 2.43 -27.80
N GLN A 89 6.53 1.24 -28.02
CA GLN A 89 7.28 -0.01 -28.23
C GLN A 89 8.21 0.02 -29.47
N THR A 90 8.15 1.07 -30.28
CA THR A 90 9.01 1.26 -31.46
C THR A 90 10.47 1.56 -31.13
N SER A 91 10.82 1.69 -29.84
CA SER A 91 12.18 2.05 -29.39
C SER A 91 13.03 0.83 -29.02
N SER A 92 13.30 -0.06 -29.97
CA SER A 92 14.33 -1.11 -29.83
C SER A 92 15.78 -0.57 -29.72
N LYS A 93 15.99 0.73 -29.48
CA LYS A 93 17.31 1.39 -29.37
C LYS A 93 17.39 2.52 -28.33
N GLY A 94 16.44 2.62 -27.39
CA GLY A 94 16.33 3.78 -26.48
C GLY A 94 16.84 3.57 -25.04
N SER A 95 17.11 2.34 -24.62
CA SER A 95 17.68 2.03 -23.32
C SER A 95 19.15 1.71 -23.50
N GLY A 96 20.04 2.42 -22.82
CA GLY A 96 21.50 2.31 -22.95
C GLY A 96 22.11 0.98 -22.48
N TYR A 97 21.36 -0.12 -22.53
CA TYR A 97 21.76 -1.46 -22.10
C TYR A 97 21.29 -2.46 -23.14
N ASP A 98 22.21 -3.31 -23.60
CA ASP A 98 21.92 -4.43 -24.49
C ASP A 98 21.09 -5.48 -23.75
N GLN A 99 20.06 -6.03 -24.40
CA GLN A 99 19.22 -7.09 -23.85
C GLN A 99 20.04 -8.36 -23.55
N SER A 100 21.18 -8.54 -24.22
CA SER A 100 22.14 -9.60 -23.92
C SER A 100 22.80 -9.45 -22.54
N LEU A 101 22.85 -8.23 -21.99
CA LEU A 101 23.51 -7.89 -20.74
C LEU A 101 22.54 -7.72 -19.58
N ARG A 102 21.28 -7.36 -19.85
CA ARG A 102 20.26 -7.18 -18.81
C ARG A 102 18.90 -7.75 -19.20
N PRO A 103 18.35 -8.67 -18.39
CA PRO A 103 16.99 -9.15 -18.57
C PRO A 103 15.99 -7.99 -18.52
N VAL A 104 14.96 -8.08 -19.35
CA VAL A 104 13.87 -7.09 -19.44
C VAL A 104 12.56 -7.74 -19.01
N THR A 105 11.66 -6.94 -18.44
CA THR A 105 10.28 -7.30 -18.16
C THR A 105 9.48 -7.40 -19.47
N GLN A 106 8.26 -7.91 -19.40
CA GLN A 106 7.32 -7.93 -20.55
C GLN A 106 7.14 -6.55 -21.19
N SER A 107 7.30 -5.49 -20.39
CA SER A 107 7.22 -4.10 -20.83
C SER A 107 8.47 -3.57 -21.56
N GLY A 108 9.48 -4.41 -21.80
CA GLY A 108 10.74 -4.01 -22.43
C GLY A 108 11.65 -3.14 -21.55
N ARG A 109 11.24 -2.89 -20.30
CA ARG A 109 12.05 -2.17 -19.31
C ARG A 109 12.99 -3.19 -18.63
N PRO A 110 14.26 -2.85 -18.37
CA PRO A 110 15.14 -3.76 -17.66
C PRO A 110 14.66 -4.01 -16.23
N VAL A 111 14.88 -5.24 -15.75
CA VAL A 111 14.47 -5.66 -14.40
C VAL A 111 15.20 -4.83 -13.34
N THR A 112 14.43 -4.16 -12.46
CA THR A 112 14.93 -3.39 -11.31
C THR A 112 15.32 -4.32 -10.15
N GLY A 113 16.26 -3.88 -9.31
CA GLY A 113 16.67 -4.61 -8.10
C GLY A 113 15.80 -4.33 -6.87
N PHE A 114 14.82 -3.44 -6.97
CA PHE A 114 13.92 -3.09 -5.88
C PHE A 114 12.47 -3.18 -6.34
N THR A 115 11.65 -3.93 -5.60
CA THR A 115 10.22 -4.14 -5.88
C THR A 115 9.38 -3.36 -4.87
N ARG A 116 8.61 -2.38 -5.35
CA ARG A 116 7.51 -1.76 -4.62
C ARG A 116 6.17 -2.24 -5.19
N PRO A 117 5.04 -2.19 -4.46
CA PRO A 117 3.74 -2.61 -4.98
C PRO A 117 3.41 -1.97 -6.34
N SER A 118 3.71 -0.68 -6.52
CA SER A 118 3.51 0.06 -7.78
C SER A 118 4.58 -0.15 -8.85
N SER A 119 5.56 -1.05 -8.65
CA SER A 119 6.67 -1.24 -9.59
C SER A 119 6.26 -2.04 -10.83
N SER A 120 5.19 -2.82 -10.74
CA SER A 120 4.66 -3.67 -11.81
C SER A 120 3.44 -3.03 -12.47
N ARG A 121 3.61 -1.83 -13.02
CA ARG A 121 2.53 -1.19 -13.78
C ARG A 121 2.21 -2.02 -15.02
N PRO A 122 0.96 -2.47 -15.21
CA PRO A 122 0.55 -3.15 -16.43
C PRO A 122 0.74 -2.20 -17.62
N ILE A 123 1.25 -2.73 -18.74
CA ILE A 123 1.33 -1.94 -19.98
C ILE A 123 0.00 -1.98 -20.69
N SER A 124 -0.48 -0.79 -21.10
CA SER A 124 -1.55 -0.65 -22.07
C SER A 124 -1.08 -1.22 -23.41
N GLY A 125 -1.66 -2.35 -23.82
CA GLY A 125 -1.42 -2.99 -25.11
C GLY A 125 -0.99 -4.47 -25.09
N SER A 126 -0.77 -5.11 -23.92
CA SER A 126 -0.37 -6.55 -23.90
C SER A 126 -1.09 -7.45 -22.90
N SER A 127 -1.89 -6.90 -21.98
CA SER A 127 -2.73 -7.72 -21.09
C SER A 127 -4.10 -7.94 -21.75
N ASN A 128 -4.43 -9.20 -22.01
CA ASN A 128 -5.81 -9.54 -22.32
C ASN A 128 -6.66 -9.09 -21.11
N VAL A 129 -7.71 -8.30 -21.36
CA VAL A 129 -8.64 -7.82 -20.32
C VAL A 129 -9.12 -8.95 -19.40
N ARG A 130 -9.18 -10.18 -19.93
CA ARG A 130 -9.52 -11.42 -19.21
C ARG A 130 -8.50 -11.85 -18.15
N ASP A 131 -7.21 -11.71 -18.39
CA ASP A 131 -6.15 -12.14 -17.45
C ASP A 131 -6.07 -11.16 -16.27
N ALA A 132 -6.29 -9.87 -16.53
CA ALA A 132 -6.30 -8.85 -15.51
C ALA A 132 -7.57 -8.84 -14.64
N LEU A 133 -8.72 -9.21 -15.20
CA LEU A 133 -9.96 -9.36 -14.43
C LEU A 133 -9.87 -10.54 -13.43
N GLN A 134 -9.02 -11.53 -13.70
CA GLN A 134 -8.78 -12.65 -12.80
C GLN A 134 -7.80 -12.32 -11.67
N SER A 135 -6.89 -11.35 -11.86
CA SER A 135 -5.88 -10.96 -10.87
C SER A 135 -6.35 -9.89 -9.88
N SER A 136 -7.48 -9.21 -10.16
CA SER A 136 -8.06 -8.16 -9.29
C SER A 136 -8.79 -8.76 -8.09
N ARG A 137 -8.05 -9.35 -7.15
CA ARG A 137 -8.49 -9.42 -5.75
C ARG A 137 -7.65 -8.42 -4.99
N GLY A 138 -8.28 -7.31 -4.63
CA GLY A 138 -7.63 -6.19 -3.93
C GLY A 138 -6.80 -6.66 -2.74
N ALA A 139 -5.73 -5.91 -2.48
CA ALA A 139 -4.74 -6.12 -1.43
C ALA A 139 -5.31 -6.25 0.01
N THR A 140 -6.62 -6.12 0.19
CA THR A 140 -7.33 -6.33 1.47
C THR A 140 -7.78 -7.77 1.72
N SER A 141 -7.65 -8.68 0.73
CA SER A 141 -8.06 -10.09 0.86
C SER A 141 -6.88 -11.05 0.88
N ARG A 142 -5.97 -10.90 1.84
CA ARG A 142 -5.11 -12.03 2.23
C ARG A 142 -5.86 -12.87 3.27
N PRO A 143 -6.28 -14.10 2.96
CA PRO A 143 -6.65 -15.04 4.03
C PRO A 143 -5.38 -15.38 4.83
N MET A 144 -5.53 -15.54 6.15
CA MET A 144 -4.53 -16.19 7.01
C MET A 144 -4.19 -17.60 6.49
#